data_AF-A0A4Y2T9T5-F1
#
_entry.id   AF-A0A4Y2T9T5-F1
#
_cell.length_a   1.000
_cell.length_b   1.000
_cell.length_c   1.000
_cell.angle_alpha   90.00
_cell.angle_beta   90.00
_cell.angle_gamma   90.00
#
_symmetry.space_group_name_H-M   'P 1'
#
loop_
_entity.id
_entity.type
_entity.pdbx_description
1 polymer ?
#
loop_
_entity_poly.entity_id
_entity_poly.type
_entity_poly.pdbx_seq_one_letter_code
_entity_poly.pdbx_strand_id
1 'polypeptide(L)'
;MSLPLHALLIMDNAPSHPPDIQDDLLEEFKFTKIQFMPPNTTPLFQPMDQQVISNFKKLYTKALFERCFEMTEGTNLSLREFWKYHFHIATSLKVIEKKCVESQENLTSAWKTLWPKTVVECDFEESETVPEEAVVKEILSLTKIMGLEVDKK
;
A
#
# COMPACT_ATOMS: atom_id res chain seq x y z
N MET A 1 -32.14 17.55 6.02
CA MET A 1 -32.05 17.61 4.55
C MET A 1 -30.86 16.76 4.14
N SER A 2 -31.06 15.71 3.34
CA SER A 2 -29.96 14.91 2.79
C SER A 2 -29.43 15.63 1.56
N LEU A 3 -28.24 16.21 1.66
CA LEU A 3 -27.55 16.73 0.48
C LEU A 3 -27.21 15.54 -0.44
N PRO A 4 -27.39 15.65 -1.76
CA PRO A 4 -26.97 14.62 -2.70
C PRO A 4 -25.46 14.40 -2.56
N LEU A 5 -25.04 13.13 -2.50
CA LEU A 5 -23.64 12.74 -2.35
C LEU A 5 -22.85 13.25 -3.56
N HIS A 6 -21.98 14.22 -3.34
CA HIS A 6 -21.03 14.70 -4.34
C HIS A 6 -19.63 14.24 -3.92
N ALA A 7 -18.88 13.68 -4.86
CA ALA A 7 -17.51 13.24 -4.65
C ALA A 7 -16.52 14.27 -5.20
N LEU A 8 -15.42 14.50 -4.49
CA LEU A 8 -14.29 15.28 -5.00
C LEU A 8 -13.13 14.31 -5.27
N LEU A 9 -12.76 14.18 -6.53
CA LEU A 9 -11.59 13.41 -6.96
C LEU A 9 -10.38 14.36 -7.05
N ILE A 10 -9.39 14.15 -6.20
CA ILE A 10 -8.13 14.92 -6.19
C ILE A 10 -7.08 14.12 -6.97
N MET A 11 -6.54 14.71 -8.04
CA MET A 11 -5.58 14.06 -8.94
C MET A 11 -4.23 14.76 -8.98
N ASP A 12 -3.17 14.02 -9.28
CA ASP A 12 -1.85 14.57 -9.61
C ASP A 12 -1.79 15.08 -11.06
N ASN A 13 -0.74 15.84 -11.37
CA ASN A 13 -0.53 16.39 -12.70
C ASN A 13 0.30 15.46 -13.60
N ALA A 14 0.11 14.15 -13.50
CA ALA A 14 0.87 13.22 -14.34
C ALA A 14 0.50 13.41 -15.82
N PRO A 15 1.49 13.46 -16.73
CA PRO A 15 1.25 13.66 -18.17
C PRO A 15 0.54 12.47 -18.83
N SER A 16 0.41 11.34 -18.13
CA SER A 16 -0.34 10.16 -18.58
C SER A 16 -1.85 10.32 -18.49
N HIS A 17 -2.35 11.35 -17.80
CA HIS A 17 -3.78 11.60 -17.72
C HIS A 17 -4.32 12.05 -19.08
N PRO A 18 -5.44 11.49 -19.56
CA PRO A 18 -6.10 11.97 -20.77
C PRO A 18 -6.43 13.46 -20.64
N PRO A 19 -6.24 14.26 -21.71
CA PRO A 19 -6.54 15.69 -21.68
C PRO A 19 -8.03 15.97 -21.39
N ASP A 20 -8.91 15.06 -21.81
CA ASP A 20 -10.37 15.20 -21.73
C ASP A 20 -10.99 14.42 -20.56
N ILE A 21 -10.17 13.93 -19.62
CA ILE A 21 -10.61 13.09 -18.48
C ILE A 21 -11.73 13.73 -17.64
N GLN A 22 -11.76 15.07 -17.58
CA GLN A 22 -12.80 15.79 -16.87
C GLN A 22 -14.14 15.73 -17.60
N ASP A 23 -14.14 15.85 -18.92
CA ASP A 23 -15.36 15.81 -19.72
C ASP A 23 -15.91 14.37 -19.77
N ASP A 24 -15.03 13.38 -19.96
CA ASP A 24 -15.37 11.95 -19.96
C ASP A 24 -16.05 11.53 -18.65
N LEU A 25 -15.47 11.92 -17.50
CA LEU A 25 -16.00 11.55 -16.19
C LEU A 25 -17.26 12.32 -15.81
N LEU A 26 -17.45 13.54 -16.31
CA LEU A 26 -18.66 14.32 -16.05
C LEU A 26 -19.88 13.81 -16.83
N GLU A 27 -19.68 13.17 -17.99
CA GLU A 27 -20.75 12.54 -18.74
C GLU A 27 -21.35 11.35 -17.98
N GLU A 28 -20.48 10.47 -17.44
CA GLU A 28 -20.86 9.26 -16.73
C GLU A 28 -21.15 9.49 -15.24
N PHE A 29 -20.36 10.33 -14.56
CA PHE A 29 -20.39 10.55 -13.11
C PHE A 29 -20.64 12.02 -12.75
N LYS A 30 -21.85 12.52 -13.03
CA LYS A 30 -22.29 13.91 -12.77
C LYS A 30 -22.16 14.38 -11.32
N PHE A 31 -22.01 13.47 -10.37
CA PHE A 31 -21.83 13.78 -8.95
C PHE A 31 -20.36 13.97 -8.55
N THR A 32 -19.42 13.73 -9.45
CA THR A 32 -17.98 13.82 -9.18
C THR A 32 -17.41 15.12 -9.74
N LYS A 33 -16.66 15.84 -8.91
CA LYS A 33 -15.82 16.97 -9.34
C LYS A 33 -14.36 16.54 -9.31
N ILE A 34 -13.60 16.89 -10.34
CA ILE A 34 -12.15 16.65 -10.39
C ILE A 34 -11.42 17.94 -10.04
N GLN A 35 -10.37 17.81 -9.23
CA GLN A 35 -9.44 18.89 -8.90
C GLN A 35 -8.01 18.37 -9.03
N PHE A 36 -7.21 18.99 -9.88
CA PHE A 36 -5.78 18.73 -9.96
C PHE A 36 -5.05 19.48 -8.84
N MET A 37 -4.08 18.80 -8.22
CA MET A 37 -3.20 19.43 -7.22
C MET A 37 -2.26 20.46 -7.88
N PRO A 38 -1.67 21.39 -7.12
CA PRO A 38 -0.61 22.24 -7.65
C PRO A 38 0.62 21.42 -8.09
N PRO A 39 1.41 21.90 -9.08
CA PRO A 39 2.64 21.24 -9.51
C PRO A 39 3.60 20.95 -8.33
N ASN A 40 4.26 19.79 -8.34
CA ASN A 40 5.23 19.35 -7.33
C ASN A 40 4.70 19.21 -5.90
N THR A 41 3.39 19.10 -5.70
CA THR A 41 2.80 18.93 -4.36
C THR A 41 2.27 17.51 -4.09
N THR A 42 2.32 16.62 -5.10
CA THR A 42 1.87 15.22 -4.99
C THR A 42 2.41 14.52 -3.75
N PRO A 43 3.73 14.51 -3.48
CA PRO A 43 4.25 13.78 -2.32
C PRO A 43 3.76 14.35 -0.99
N LEU A 44 3.37 15.64 -0.94
CA LEU A 44 2.92 16.30 0.28
C LEU A 44 1.46 16.02 0.59
N PHE A 45 0.60 15.97 -0.43
CA PHE A 45 -0.85 15.88 -0.24
C PHE A 45 -1.45 14.52 -0.59
N GLN A 46 -0.75 13.66 -1.32
CA GLN A 46 -1.27 12.33 -1.61
C GLN A 46 -1.04 11.39 -0.43
N PRO A 47 -2.12 10.80 0.14
CA PRO A 47 -2.00 9.77 1.16
C PRO A 47 -1.15 8.58 0.68
N MET A 48 -1.21 8.29 -0.63
CA MET A 48 -0.43 7.24 -1.27
C MET A 48 1.07 7.40 -1.04
N ASP A 49 1.60 8.59 -1.35
CA ASP A 49 3.03 8.91 -1.21
C ASP A 49 3.46 9.11 0.25
N GLN A 50 2.55 9.60 1.10
CA GLN A 50 2.86 9.88 2.50
C GLN A 50 3.11 8.62 3.32
N GLN A 51 2.25 7.61 3.19
CA GLN A 51 2.32 6.44 4.10
C GLN A 51 1.88 5.14 3.46
N VAL A 52 0.85 5.13 2.60
CA VAL A 52 0.27 3.89 2.08
C VAL A 52 1.29 3.08 1.26
N ILE A 53 2.04 3.71 0.34
CA ILE A 53 3.03 3.00 -0.48
C ILE A 53 4.16 2.42 0.39
N SER A 54 4.64 3.19 1.37
CA SER A 54 5.71 2.74 2.27
C SER A 54 5.27 1.54 3.10
N ASN A 55 4.09 1.62 3.72
CA ASN A 55 3.55 0.54 4.53
C ASN A 55 3.23 -0.70 3.69
N PHE A 56 2.63 -0.51 2.52
CA PHE A 56 2.40 -1.61 1.59
C PHE A 56 3.71 -2.32 1.21
N LYS A 57 4.78 -1.59 0.88
CA LYS A 57 6.09 -2.19 0.59
C LYS A 57 6.61 -3.00 1.76
N LYS A 58 6.58 -2.48 2.99
CA LYS A 58 7.02 -3.19 4.20
C LYS A 58 6.23 -4.49 4.40
N LEU A 59 4.90 -4.41 4.36
CA LEU A 59 4.01 -5.55 4.59
C LEU A 59 4.12 -6.61 3.49
N TYR A 60 4.20 -6.18 2.23
CA TYR A 60 4.44 -7.05 1.09
C TYR A 60 5.80 -7.76 1.23
N THR A 61 6.86 -7.03 1.58
CA THR A 61 8.19 -7.61 1.80
C THR A 61 8.18 -8.63 2.93
N LYS A 62 7.53 -8.34 4.07
CA LYS A 62 7.37 -9.31 5.17
C LYS A 62 6.68 -10.58 4.67
N ALA A 63 5.51 -10.46 4.04
CA ALA A 63 4.75 -11.61 3.56
C ALA A 63 5.49 -12.42 2.49
N LEU A 64 6.28 -11.75 1.65
CA LEU A 64 7.16 -12.39 0.68
C LEU A 64 8.26 -13.21 1.37
N PHE A 65 8.90 -12.66 2.40
CA PHE A 65 9.93 -13.39 3.17
C PHE A 65 9.33 -14.56 3.95
N GLU A 66 8.16 -14.40 4.57
CA GLU A 66 7.42 -15.49 5.19
C GLU A 66 7.15 -16.61 4.18
N ARG A 67 6.64 -16.26 3.00
CA ARG A 67 6.34 -17.25 1.95
C ARG A 67 7.59 -17.97 1.44
N CYS A 68 8.69 -17.23 1.36
CA CYS A 68 9.97 -17.79 0.97
C CYS A 68 10.47 -18.76 2.03
N PHE A 69 10.44 -18.34 3.30
CA PHE A 69 10.82 -19.15 4.45
C PHE A 69 10.00 -20.44 4.52
N GLU A 70 8.66 -20.37 4.45
CA GLU A 70 7.75 -21.53 4.42
C GLU A 70 8.14 -22.59 3.36
N MET A 71 8.70 -22.14 2.23
CA MET A 71 9.00 -23.01 1.10
C MET A 71 10.44 -23.57 1.17
N THR A 72 11.36 -22.83 1.77
CA THR A 72 12.76 -23.24 1.94
C THR A 72 13.02 -23.97 3.25
N GLU A 73 12.23 -23.72 4.29
CA GLU A 73 12.40 -24.32 5.61
C GLU A 73 12.17 -25.84 5.54
N GLY A 74 13.16 -26.61 5.99
CA GLY A 74 13.10 -28.08 5.98
C GLY A 74 13.13 -28.70 4.58
N THR A 75 13.37 -27.91 3.53
CA THR A 75 13.54 -28.39 2.15
C THR A 75 14.97 -28.16 1.66
N ASN A 76 15.34 -28.80 0.55
CA ASN A 76 16.62 -28.56 -0.13
C ASN A 76 16.54 -27.39 -1.14
N LEU A 77 15.47 -26.60 -1.12
CA LEU A 77 15.28 -25.50 -2.06
C LEU A 77 16.14 -24.31 -1.65
N SER A 78 16.99 -23.85 -2.56
CA SER A 78 17.70 -22.60 -2.39
C SER A 78 16.79 -21.40 -2.68
N LEU A 79 17.17 -20.23 -2.16
CA LEU A 79 16.51 -18.97 -2.49
C LEU A 79 16.48 -18.70 -4.00
N ARG A 80 17.56 -19.04 -4.69
CA ARG A 80 17.67 -18.88 -6.13
C ARG A 80 16.62 -19.73 -6.86
N GLU A 81 16.39 -20.95 -6.40
CA GLU A 81 15.38 -21.85 -6.97
C GLU A 81 13.97 -21.39 -6.65
N PHE A 82 13.72 -20.88 -5.44
CA PHE A 82 12.47 -20.22 -5.10
C PHE A 82 12.14 -19.10 -6.10
N TRP A 83 13.06 -18.16 -6.29
CA TRP A 83 12.85 -17.03 -7.20
C TRP A 83 12.68 -17.46 -8.66
N LYS A 84 13.44 -18.48 -9.09
CA LYS A 84 13.43 -18.94 -10.48
C LYS A 84 12.22 -19.80 -10.84
N TYR A 85 11.77 -20.65 -9.93
CA TYR A 85 10.80 -21.71 -10.24
C TYR A 85 9.49 -21.61 -9.47
N HIS A 86 9.45 -20.87 -8.36
CA HIS A 86 8.28 -20.83 -7.46
C HIS A 86 7.68 -19.42 -7.29
N PHE A 87 8.42 -18.37 -7.66
CA PHE A 87 7.93 -17.00 -7.62
C PHE A 87 7.56 -16.48 -9.01
N HIS A 88 6.28 -16.56 -9.35
CA HIS A 88 5.68 -16.03 -10.58
C HIS A 88 4.53 -15.06 -10.27
N ILE A 89 3.93 -14.45 -11.30
CA ILE A 89 2.84 -13.46 -11.15
C ILE A 89 1.68 -13.98 -10.28
N ALA A 90 1.30 -15.25 -10.41
CA ALA A 90 0.24 -15.81 -9.57
C ALA A 90 0.64 -15.92 -8.07
N THR A 91 1.94 -16.02 -7.76
CA THR A 91 2.44 -16.03 -6.38
C THR A 91 2.44 -14.61 -5.83
N SER A 92 2.89 -13.62 -6.62
CA SER A 92 2.82 -12.21 -6.19
C SER A 92 1.39 -11.74 -5.95
N LEU A 93 0.42 -12.15 -6.78
CA LEU A 93 -0.99 -11.84 -6.58
C LEU A 93 -1.52 -12.42 -5.26
N LYS A 94 -1.14 -13.64 -4.88
CA LYS A 94 -1.50 -14.24 -3.58
C LYS A 94 -0.90 -13.48 -2.40
N VAL A 95 0.33 -12.98 -2.54
CA VAL A 95 0.96 -12.14 -1.50
C VAL A 95 0.20 -10.82 -1.35
N ILE A 96 -0.23 -10.21 -2.46
CA ILE A 96 -1.04 -8.98 -2.47
C ILE A 96 -2.41 -9.24 -1.82
N GLU A 97 -3.10 -10.30 -2.21
CA GLU A 97 -4.44 -10.65 -1.70
C GLU A 97 -4.44 -10.80 -0.18
N LYS A 98 -3.46 -11.54 0.37
CA LYS A 98 -3.31 -11.75 1.83
C LYS A 98 -3.12 -10.44 2.60
N LYS A 99 -2.62 -9.37 1.95
CA LYS A 99 -2.23 -8.10 2.61
C LYS A 99 -3.03 -6.87 2.20
N CYS A 100 -3.92 -7.00 1.21
CA CYS A 100 -4.79 -5.90 0.79
C CYS A 100 -5.77 -5.46 1.89
N VAL A 101 -6.12 -6.35 2.84
CA VAL A 101 -7.05 -6.03 3.95
C VAL A 101 -6.46 -5.02 4.93
N GLU A 102 -5.13 -5.00 5.13
CA GLU A 102 -4.42 -4.00 5.96
C GLU A 102 -4.37 -2.61 5.26
N SER A 103 -4.92 -2.46 4.05
CA SER A 103 -4.93 -1.21 3.28
C SER A 103 -5.91 -0.16 3.82
N GLN A 104 -7.05 -0.57 4.40
CA GLN A 104 -8.07 0.39 4.87
C GLN A 104 -7.61 1.18 6.09
N GLU A 105 -6.96 0.52 7.05
CA GLU A 105 -6.34 1.15 8.22
C GLU A 105 -5.18 2.06 7.80
N ASN A 106 -4.35 1.59 6.86
CA ASN A 106 -3.26 2.39 6.29
C ASN A 106 -3.76 3.65 5.60
N LEU A 107 -4.82 3.55 4.79
CA LEU A 107 -5.46 4.70 4.15
C LEU A 107 -6.02 5.66 5.20
N THR A 108 -6.70 5.13 6.21
CA THR A 108 -7.26 5.93 7.30
C THR A 108 -6.18 6.67 8.06
N SER A 109 -5.08 6.01 8.42
CA SER A 109 -3.92 6.62 9.09
C SER A 109 -3.24 7.69 8.24
N ALA A 110 -3.05 7.43 6.94
CA ALA A 110 -2.49 8.39 6.00
C ALA A 110 -3.37 9.66 5.92
N TRP A 111 -4.70 9.49 5.90
CA TRP A 111 -5.64 10.60 5.96
C TRP A 111 -5.66 11.31 7.32
N LYS A 112 -5.56 10.59 8.45
CA LYS A 112 -5.42 11.22 9.78
C LYS A 112 -4.21 12.15 9.84
N THR A 113 -3.10 11.74 9.23
CA THR A 113 -1.85 12.52 9.19
C THR A 113 -2.01 13.82 8.41
N LEU A 114 -2.69 13.76 7.26
CA LEU A 114 -2.91 14.91 6.39
C LEU A 114 -4.04 15.84 6.87
N TRP A 115 -5.10 15.24 7.41
CA TRP A 115 -6.29 15.93 7.86
C TRP A 115 -6.89 15.19 9.07
N PRO A 116 -6.49 15.55 10.30
CA PRO A 116 -6.95 14.84 11.50
C PRO A 116 -8.48 14.87 11.71
N LYS A 117 -9.17 15.91 11.22
CA LYS A 117 -10.61 16.12 11.41
C LYS A 117 -11.53 15.33 10.45
N THR A 118 -11.01 14.66 9.42
CA THR A 118 -11.83 13.96 8.40
C THR A 118 -12.07 12.50 8.75
N VAL A 119 -11.31 11.94 9.68
CA VAL A 119 -11.52 10.56 10.11
C VAL A 119 -12.49 10.57 11.28
N VAL A 120 -13.72 10.15 11.01
CA VAL A 120 -14.67 9.77 12.05
C VAL A 120 -14.03 8.59 12.80
N GLU A 121 -13.92 8.70 14.12
CA GLU A 121 -13.65 7.55 15.00
C GLU A 121 -14.84 6.59 14.86
N CYS A 122 -14.84 5.80 13.79
CA CYS A 122 -15.65 4.61 13.75
C CYS A 122 -15.01 3.63 14.73
N ASP A 123 -15.82 3.00 15.57
CA ASP A 123 -15.45 1.95 16.53
C ASP A 123 -14.93 0.68 15.83
N PHE A 124 -13.93 0.83 14.96
CA PHE A 124 -13.10 -0.28 14.54
C PHE A 124 -12.24 -0.61 15.75
N GLU A 125 -12.34 -1.86 16.22
CA GLU A 125 -11.34 -2.39 17.15
C GLU A 125 -9.98 -1.99 16.60
N GLU A 126 -9.25 -1.19 17.37
CA GLU A 126 -7.92 -0.73 17.03
C GLU A 126 -7.07 -1.99 16.87
N SER A 127 -7.03 -2.51 15.63
CA SER A 127 -6.09 -3.54 15.25
C SER A 127 -4.74 -2.96 15.62
N GLU A 128 -4.05 -3.63 16.53
CA GLU A 128 -2.75 -3.20 17.03
C GLU A 128 -1.91 -2.83 15.82
N THR A 129 -1.72 -1.52 15.59
CA THR A 129 -0.83 -1.06 14.54
C THR A 129 0.53 -1.55 14.93
N VAL A 130 0.93 -2.68 14.35
CA VAL A 130 2.20 -3.32 14.68
C VAL A 130 3.26 -2.25 14.42
N PRO A 131 4.02 -1.82 15.45
CA PRO A 131 4.94 -0.71 15.30
C PRO A 131 5.84 -0.98 14.08
N GLU A 132 6.09 0.03 13.26
CA GLU A 132 6.89 -0.15 12.05
C GLU A 132 8.24 -0.84 12.34
N GLU A 133 8.82 -0.52 13.50
CA GLU A 133 10.03 -1.13 14.02
C GLU A 133 9.90 -2.64 14.25
N ALA A 134 8.74 -3.13 14.67
CA ALA A 134 8.48 -4.56 14.89
C ALA A 134 8.41 -5.30 13.55
N VAL A 135 7.70 -4.76 12.55
CA VAL A 135 7.66 -5.34 11.19
C VAL A 135 9.07 -5.41 10.59
N VAL A 136 9.86 -4.33 10.72
CA VAL A 136 11.23 -4.32 10.23
C VAL A 136 12.11 -5.33 10.97
N LYS A 137 12.00 -5.45 12.30
CA LYS A 137 12.75 -6.43 13.09
C LYS A 137 12.41 -7.87 12.68
N GLU A 138 11.15 -8.16 12.42
CA GLU A 138 10.73 -9.49 11.96
C GLU A 138 11.29 -9.80 10.57
N ILE A 139 11.23 -8.85 9.62
CA ILE A 139 11.86 -9.01 8.30
C ILE A 139 13.36 -9.31 8.47
N LEU A 140 14.08 -8.52 9.28
CA LEU A 140 15.51 -8.73 9.53
C LEU A 140 15.82 -10.08 10.19
N SER A 141 14.92 -10.56 11.04
CA SER A 141 15.04 -11.89 11.65
C SER A 141 14.92 -13.01 10.62
N LEU A 142 13.94 -12.91 9.71
CA LEU A 142 13.73 -13.84 8.61
C LEU A 142 14.93 -13.84 7.65
N THR A 143 15.41 -12.65 7.25
CA THR A 143 16.58 -12.56 6.37
C THR A 143 17.81 -13.21 6.98
N LYS A 144 18.03 -13.03 8.29
CA LYS A 144 19.16 -13.64 9.00
C LYS A 144 19.05 -15.17 9.05
N ILE A 145 17.87 -15.71 9.31
CA ILE A 145 17.63 -17.17 9.29
C ILE A 145 17.92 -17.74 7.89
N MET A 146 17.56 -16.98 6.86
CA MET A 146 17.76 -17.38 5.46
C MET A 146 19.20 -17.15 4.95
N GLY A 147 20.13 -16.73 5.82
CA GLY A 147 21.53 -16.51 5.46
C GLY A 147 21.77 -15.33 4.52
N LEU A 148 20.87 -14.34 4.50
CA LEU A 148 21.00 -13.14 3.69
C LEU A 148 21.68 -12.02 4.49
N GLU A 149 22.74 -11.44 3.92
CA GLU A 149 23.36 -10.23 4.46
C GLU A 149 22.60 -8.99 3.98
N VAL A 150 22.31 -8.08 4.93
CA VAL A 150 21.72 -6.78 4.62
C VAL A 150 22.83 -5.74 4.62
N ASP A 151 23.21 -5.26 3.45
CA ASP A 151 24.14 -4.14 3.32
C ASP A 151 23.50 -2.88 3.93
N LYS A 152 24.21 -2.26 4.86
CA LYS A 152 23.85 -0.93 5.35
C LYS A 152 24.27 0.10 4.30
N LYS A 153 23.28 0.64 3.58
CA LYS A 153 23.49 1.76 2.67
C LYS A 153 23.29 3.09 3.38
#